data_AF-A0A096AK97-F1
#
_entry.id   AF-A0A096AK97-F1
#
_cell.length_a   1.000
_cell.length_b   1.000
_cell.length_c   1.000
_cell.angle_alpha   90.00
_cell.angle_beta   90.00
_cell.angle_gamma   90.00
#
_symmetry.space_group_name_H-M   'P 1'
#
loop_
_entity.id
_entity.type
_entity.pdbx_description
1 polymer ?
#
loop_
_entity_poly.entity_id
_entity_poly.type
_entity_poly.pdbx_seq_one_letter_code
_entity_poly.pdbx_strand_id
1 'polypeptide(L)'
;MEVLTANIIKHIDKYEKRTGSSFLLDWNIKEFPNVLLFSDGRILTYGVRPNYLEIGTSTCDVPTMIQTMEELAKSINVKKLRLFVVTPPKILKRLATFKVLFKAYDEKLGRDCWLLEREVLQ
;
A
#
# COMPACT_ATOMS: atom_id res chain seq x y z
N MET A 1 17.40 9.02 -17.70
CA MET A 1 17.65 8.22 -16.47
C MET A 1 17.67 9.10 -15.23
N GLU A 2 18.41 10.23 -15.26
CA GLU A 2 18.49 11.19 -14.15
C GLU A 2 17.13 11.73 -13.67
N VAL A 3 16.20 12.02 -14.60
CA VAL A 3 14.85 12.51 -14.28
C VAL A 3 14.04 11.50 -13.46
N LEU A 4 14.12 10.21 -13.77
CA LEU A 4 13.36 9.18 -13.07
C LEU A 4 13.89 9.02 -11.63
N THR A 5 15.20 8.96 -11.46
CA THR A 5 15.84 8.90 -10.14
C THR A 5 15.45 10.09 -9.28
N ALA A 6 15.50 11.31 -9.84
CA ALA A 6 15.08 12.52 -9.12
C ALA A 6 13.60 12.46 -8.68
N ASN A 7 12.73 11.93 -9.53
CA ASN A 7 11.32 11.77 -9.20
C ASN A 7 11.08 10.71 -8.11
N ILE A 8 11.80 9.57 -8.15
CA ILE A 8 11.75 8.55 -7.10
C ILE A 8 12.09 9.17 -5.75
N ILE A 9 13.21 9.88 -5.67
CA ILE A 9 13.66 10.54 -4.44
C ILE A 9 12.59 11.51 -3.94
N LYS A 10 12.04 12.36 -4.84
CA LYS A 10 10.95 13.28 -4.50
C LYS A 10 9.71 12.58 -3.92
N HIS A 11 9.34 11.42 -4.45
CA HIS A 11 8.19 10.65 -3.97
C HIS A 11 8.44 9.99 -2.62
N ILE A 12 9.67 9.50 -2.38
CA ILE A 12 10.11 9.01 -1.08
C ILE A 12 10.11 10.14 -0.06
N ASP A 13 10.74 11.28 -0.34
CA ASP A 13 10.76 12.44 0.57
C ASP A 13 9.36 12.90 0.96
N LYS A 14 8.43 12.91 0.00
CA LYS A 14 7.03 13.25 0.26
C LYS A 14 6.34 12.23 1.16
N TYR A 15 6.63 10.94 0.99
CA TYR A 15 6.16 9.90 1.88
C TYR A 15 6.68 10.13 3.30
N GLU A 16 7.98 10.31 3.47
CA GLU A 16 8.63 10.42 4.79
C GLU A 16 8.17 11.67 5.54
N LYS A 17 8.01 12.81 4.84
CA LYS A 17 7.42 14.03 5.41
C LYS A 17 5.97 13.84 5.87
N ARG A 18 5.20 12.98 5.19
CA ARG A 18 3.79 12.71 5.50
C ARG A 18 3.63 11.73 6.64
N THR A 19 4.46 10.68 6.71
CA THR A 19 4.34 9.59 7.68
C THR A 19 5.20 9.79 8.92
N GLY A 20 6.23 10.63 8.84
CA GLY A 20 7.25 10.80 9.87
C GLY A 20 8.18 9.58 10.01
N SER A 21 8.20 8.68 9.03
CA SER A 21 9.01 7.46 9.03
C SER A 21 9.69 7.25 7.69
N SER A 22 10.83 6.56 7.69
CA SER A 22 11.55 6.27 6.45
C SER A 22 10.83 5.22 5.62
N PHE A 23 10.74 5.45 4.31
CA PHE A 23 10.09 4.52 3.37
C PHE A 23 10.74 3.14 3.41
N LEU A 24 12.08 3.08 3.44
CA LEU A 24 12.84 1.82 3.43
C LEU A 24 12.74 1.06 4.75
N LEU A 25 12.51 1.76 5.87
CA LEU A 25 12.29 1.12 7.17
C LEU A 25 10.86 0.58 7.30
N ASP A 26 9.88 1.30 6.77
CA ASP A 26 8.50 0.85 6.74
C ASP A 26 8.28 -0.31 5.76
N TRP A 27 9.12 -0.42 4.72
CA TRP A 27 9.04 -1.52 3.75
C TRP A 27 9.57 -2.83 4.35
N ASN A 28 8.65 -3.66 4.82
CA ASN A 28 8.94 -5.04 5.18
C ASN A 28 9.09 -5.91 3.92
N ILE A 29 10.32 -6.04 3.42
CA ILE A 29 10.65 -6.82 2.21
C ILE A 29 10.28 -8.31 2.31
N LYS A 30 10.25 -8.88 3.51
CA LYS A 30 9.87 -10.29 3.70
C LYS A 30 8.37 -10.50 3.43
N GLU A 31 7.55 -9.54 3.86
CA GLU A 31 6.10 -9.59 3.65
C GLU A 31 5.69 -9.10 2.25
N PHE A 32 6.37 -8.05 1.77
CA PHE A 32 6.07 -7.37 0.51
C PHE A 32 7.28 -7.38 -0.45
N PRO A 33 7.68 -8.54 -0.97
CA PRO A 33 8.90 -8.66 -1.77
C PRO A 33 8.78 -8.04 -3.18
N ASN A 34 7.56 -7.81 -3.68
CA ASN A 34 7.34 -7.32 -5.03
C ASN A 34 7.22 -5.80 -5.06
N VAL A 35 7.69 -5.19 -6.15
CA VAL A 35 7.70 -3.73 -6.34
C VAL A 35 7.16 -3.39 -7.72
N LEU A 36 6.25 -2.42 -7.77
CA LEU A 36 5.90 -1.68 -8.98
C LEU A 36 6.54 -0.30 -8.92
N LEU A 37 7.38 0.00 -9.92
CA LEU A 37 7.93 1.32 -10.17
C LEU A 37 7.19 1.94 -11.36
N PHE A 38 6.47 3.02 -11.10
CA PHE A 38 5.73 3.75 -12.12
C PHE A 38 6.69 4.66 -12.90
N SER A 39 6.30 5.02 -14.13
CA SER A 39 7.10 5.88 -15.02
C SER A 39 7.36 7.28 -14.47
N ASP A 40 6.53 7.73 -13.51
CA ASP A 40 6.69 8.99 -12.80
C ASP A 40 7.51 8.86 -11.50
N GLY A 41 8.07 7.70 -11.21
CA GLY A 41 8.89 7.45 -10.03
C GLY A 41 8.13 7.09 -8.77
N ARG A 42 6.79 6.95 -8.81
CA ARG A 42 6.05 6.36 -7.70
C ARG A 42 6.43 4.90 -7.51
N ILE A 43 6.43 4.47 -6.26
CA ILE A 43 6.71 3.10 -5.80
C ILE A 43 5.47 2.56 -5.07
N LEU A 44 5.13 1.31 -5.37
CA LEU A 44 4.12 0.50 -4.69
C LEU A 44 4.71 -0.89 -4.40
N THR A 45 4.68 -1.31 -3.14
CA THR A 45 5.15 -2.65 -2.73
C THR A 45 3.95 -3.56 -2.46
N TYR A 46 4.10 -4.86 -2.73
CA TYR A 46 3.03 -5.82 -2.52
C TYR A 46 3.51 -7.25 -2.31
N GLY A 47 2.64 -8.04 -1.67
CA GLY A 47 2.78 -9.48 -1.49
C GLY A 47 1.70 -10.22 -2.26
N VAL A 48 2.08 -11.33 -2.90
CA VAL A 48 1.11 -12.28 -3.46
C VAL A 48 0.83 -13.35 -2.41
N ARG A 49 -0.44 -13.63 -2.15
CA ARG A 49 -0.89 -14.69 -1.25
C ARG A 49 -1.90 -15.57 -2.00
N PRO A 50 -2.19 -16.81 -1.55
CA PRO A 50 -3.04 -17.73 -2.30
C PRO A 50 -4.43 -17.19 -2.66
N ASN A 51 -5.00 -16.33 -1.81
CA ASN A 51 -6.38 -15.85 -1.95
C ASN A 51 -6.50 -14.32 -2.13
N TYR A 52 -5.40 -13.58 -2.00
CA TYR A 52 -5.42 -12.12 -2.01
C TYR A 52 -4.07 -11.52 -2.41
N LEU A 53 -4.10 -10.29 -2.93
CA LEU A 53 -2.92 -9.44 -3.01
C LEU A 53 -2.88 -8.55 -1.79
N GLU A 54 -1.73 -8.45 -1.15
CA GLU A 54 -1.54 -7.59 0.01
C GLU A 54 -0.71 -6.38 -0.37
N ILE A 55 -1.26 -5.20 -0.14
CA ILE A 55 -0.64 -3.93 -0.42
C ILE A 55 0.25 -3.55 0.77
N GLY A 56 1.52 -3.30 0.48
CA GLY A 56 2.50 -2.82 1.45
C GLY A 56 2.68 -1.31 1.39
N THR A 57 3.88 -0.86 1.75
CA THR A 57 4.31 0.53 1.71
C THR A 57 4.19 1.10 0.29
N SER A 58 3.64 2.32 0.18
CA SER A 58 3.37 2.96 -1.10
C SER A 58 3.53 4.47 -1.04
N THR A 59 4.15 5.02 -2.08
CA THR A 59 4.22 6.47 -2.34
C THR A 59 3.06 6.97 -3.20
N CYS A 60 2.23 6.06 -3.72
CA CYS A 60 1.09 6.39 -4.56
C CYS A 60 -0.03 7.08 -3.77
N ASP A 61 -0.89 7.81 -4.47
CA ASP A 61 -2.22 8.14 -3.99
C ASP A 61 -3.12 6.88 -3.95
N VAL A 62 -4.15 6.93 -3.10
CA VAL A 62 -5.06 5.81 -2.85
C VAL A 62 -5.76 5.34 -4.14
N PRO A 63 -6.34 6.21 -4.99
CA PRO A 63 -6.97 5.78 -6.24
C PRO A 63 -6.03 4.99 -7.16
N THR A 64 -4.83 5.54 -7.43
CA THR A 64 -3.84 4.86 -8.30
C THR A 64 -3.45 3.50 -7.71
N MET A 65 -3.20 3.47 -6.40
CA MET A 65 -2.83 2.24 -5.70
C MET A 65 -3.91 1.16 -5.83
N ILE A 66 -5.19 1.50 -5.58
CA ILE A 66 -6.28 0.54 -5.66
C ILE A 66 -6.45 0.05 -7.09
N GLN A 67 -6.58 0.96 -8.06
CA GLN A 67 -6.84 0.59 -9.46
C GLN A 67 -5.75 -0.35 -9.98
N THR A 68 -4.47 0.00 -9.77
CA THR A 68 -3.34 -0.82 -10.22
C THR A 68 -3.39 -2.23 -9.64
N MET A 69 -3.70 -2.33 -8.34
CA MET A 69 -3.74 -3.62 -7.65
C MET A 69 -4.95 -4.45 -8.05
N GLU A 70 -6.09 -3.82 -8.36
CA GLU A 70 -7.26 -4.53 -8.89
C GLU A 70 -6.99 -5.11 -10.28
N GLU A 71 -6.38 -4.33 -11.18
CA GLU A 71 -5.97 -4.81 -12.51
C GLU A 71 -4.97 -5.97 -12.39
N LEU A 72 -3.98 -5.83 -11.50
CA LEU A 72 -3.04 -6.91 -11.22
C LEU A 72 -3.75 -8.15 -10.68
N ALA A 73 -4.65 -8.00 -9.70
CA ALA A 73 -5.41 -9.11 -9.12
C ALA A 73 -6.23 -9.86 -10.19
N LYS A 74 -6.91 -9.14 -11.09
CA LYS A 74 -7.62 -9.73 -12.24
C LYS A 74 -6.67 -10.53 -13.12
N SER A 75 -5.50 -9.97 -13.46
CA SER A 75 -4.53 -10.62 -14.35
C SER A 75 -3.99 -11.95 -13.80
N ILE A 76 -3.92 -12.09 -12.47
CA ILE A 76 -3.45 -13.31 -11.79
C ILE A 76 -4.59 -14.13 -11.16
N ASN A 77 -5.85 -13.83 -11.50
CA ASN A 77 -7.05 -14.50 -11.00
C ASN A 77 -7.16 -14.55 -9.46
N VAL A 78 -6.74 -13.48 -8.81
CA VAL A 78 -6.89 -13.26 -7.37
C VAL A 78 -8.13 -12.40 -7.11
N LYS A 79 -8.94 -12.80 -6.13
CA LYS A 79 -10.27 -12.21 -5.91
C LYS A 79 -10.33 -11.12 -4.85
N LYS A 80 -9.24 -10.91 -4.10
CA LYS A 80 -9.24 -10.00 -2.94
C LYS A 80 -8.00 -9.13 -2.93
N LEU A 81 -8.18 -7.90 -2.46
CA LEU A 81 -7.11 -7.01 -2.05
C LEU A 81 -7.12 -6.86 -0.54
N ARG A 82 -5.95 -6.88 0.08
CA ARG A 82 -5.75 -6.52 1.49
C ARG A 82 -4.80 -5.35 1.63
N LEU A 83 -5.02 -4.56 2.67
CA LEU A 83 -4.17 -3.43 3.02
C LEU A 83 -4.11 -3.32 4.55
N PHE A 84 -2.90 -3.15 5.07
CA PHE A 84 -2.67 -2.77 6.46
C PHE A 84 -2.48 -1.26 6.57
N VAL A 85 -3.20 -0.62 7.49
CA VAL A 85 -3.15 0.84 7.67
C VAL A 85 -2.89 1.14 9.14
N VAL A 86 -2.03 2.13 9.38
CA VAL A 86 -1.55 2.50 10.73
C VAL A 86 -2.06 3.90 11.15
N THR A 87 -3.00 4.47 10.39
CA THR A 87 -3.37 5.91 10.43
C THR A 87 -4.88 6.10 10.59
N PRO A 88 -5.36 7.21 11.20
CA PRO A 88 -6.73 7.31 11.73
C PRO A 88 -7.85 7.20 10.68
N PRO A 89 -9.11 7.01 11.12
CA PRO A 89 -10.29 6.74 10.29
C PRO A 89 -10.59 7.70 9.12
N LYS A 90 -9.96 8.89 9.07
CA LYS A 90 -10.16 9.84 7.97
C LYS A 90 -9.61 9.32 6.63
N ILE A 91 -8.52 8.54 6.64
CA ILE A 91 -8.04 7.84 5.43
C ILE A 91 -8.97 6.67 5.07
N LEU A 92 -9.62 6.05 6.05
CA LEU A 92 -10.60 4.98 5.80
C LEU A 92 -11.77 5.47 4.94
N LYS A 93 -12.16 6.76 5.01
CA LYS A 93 -13.17 7.32 4.09
C LYS A 93 -12.74 7.26 2.63
N ARG A 94 -11.45 7.41 2.34
CA ARG A 94 -10.88 7.25 0.98
C ARG A 94 -10.72 5.78 0.59
N LEU A 95 -10.71 4.90 1.59
CA LEU A 95 -10.68 3.44 1.45
C LEU A 95 -12.06 2.83 1.70
N ALA A 96 -13.15 3.60 1.58
CA ALA A 96 -14.49 3.18 1.99
C ALA A 96 -15.01 1.94 1.25
N THR A 97 -14.39 1.59 0.12
CA THR A 97 -14.65 0.35 -0.61
C THR A 97 -14.07 -0.91 0.05
N PHE A 98 -13.23 -0.75 1.07
CA PHE A 98 -12.69 -1.86 1.85
C PHE A 98 -13.52 -2.10 3.10
N LYS A 99 -13.75 -3.37 3.39
CA LYS A 99 -14.26 -3.85 4.66
C LYS A 99 -13.13 -3.90 5.68
N VAL A 100 -13.39 -3.42 6.90
CA VAL A 100 -12.49 -3.64 8.03
C VAL A 100 -12.60 -5.10 8.45
N LEU A 101 -11.51 -5.86 8.35
CA LEU A 101 -11.44 -7.22 8.87
C LEU A 101 -11.06 -7.24 10.34
N PHE A 102 -10.12 -6.38 10.73
CA PHE A 102 -9.56 -6.38 12.06
C PHE A 102 -9.04 -4.99 12.44
N LYS A 103 -9.10 -4.68 13.73
CA LYS A 103 -8.47 -3.53 14.36
C LYS A 103 -7.67 -4.01 15.56
N ALA A 104 -6.40 -3.65 15.63
CA ALA A 104 -5.53 -3.85 16.79
C ALA A 104 -4.89 -2.54 17.23
N TYR A 105 -4.49 -2.47 18.48
CA TYR A 105 -3.50 -1.50 18.92
C TYR A 105 -2.11 -2.12 18.75
N ASP A 106 -1.23 -1.46 18.01
CA ASP A 106 0.17 -1.86 17.92
C ASP A 106 0.95 -1.12 19.01
N GLU A 107 1.35 -1.86 20.05
CA GLU A 107 2.10 -1.32 21.19
C GLU A 107 3.47 -0.76 20.79
N LYS A 108 4.11 -1.33 19.76
CA LYS A 108 5.42 -0.86 19.29
C LYS A 108 5.30 0.48 18.57
N LEU A 109 4.20 0.65 17.84
CA LEU A 109 3.94 1.88 17.10
C LEU A 109 3.14 2.92 17.92
N GLY A 110 2.61 2.53 19.09
CA GLY A 110 1.81 3.38 19.96
C GLY A 110 0.52 3.87 19.31
N ARG A 111 -0.09 3.06 18.41
CA ARG A 111 -1.25 3.49 17.62
C ARG A 111 -2.10 2.33 17.12
N ASP A 112 -3.36 2.63 16.86
CA ASP A 112 -4.29 1.71 16.21
C ASP A 112 -3.83 1.36 14.78
N CYS A 113 -4.06 0.10 14.43
CA CYS A 113 -3.81 -0.49 13.14
C CYS A 113 -5.06 -1.20 12.63
N TRP A 114 -5.27 -1.17 11.33
CA TRP A 114 -6.44 -1.73 10.66
C TRP A 114 -6.01 -2.64 9.52
N LEU A 115 -6.54 -3.86 9.51
CA LEU A 115 -6.49 -4.73 8.34
C LEU A 115 -7.79 -4.57 7.56
N LEU A 116 -7.66 -4.20 6.30
CA LEU A 116 -8.75 -3.94 5.39
C LEU A 116 -8.74 -4.97 4.26
N GLU A 117 -9.91 -5.40 3.81
CA GLU A 117 -10.08 -6.29 2.66
C GLU A 117 -11.18 -5.79 1.72
N ARG A 118 -10.95 -5.95 0.42
CA ARG A 118 -11.93 -5.65 -0.63
C ARG A 118 -11.98 -6.81 -1.61
N GLU A 119 -13.19 -7.16 -2.05
CA GLU A 119 -13.38 -8.07 -3.18
C GLU A 119 -13.07 -7.34 -4.50
N VAL A 120 -12.38 -8.03 -5.40
CA VAL A 120 -12.09 -7.59 -6.76
C VAL A 120 -13.22 -8.08 -7.65
N LEU A 121 -14.06 -7.16 -8.12
CA LEU A 121 -15.07 -7.45 -9.12
C LEU A 121 -14.36 -7.92 -10.39
N GLN A 122 -14.57 -9.18 -10.77
CA GLN A 122 -13.96 -9.75 -11.98
C GLN A 122 -14.59 -9.15 -13.23
#